data_AF-A0AAE4BUD6-F1
#
_entry.id   AF-A0AAE4BUD6-F1
#
_cell.length_a   1.000
_cell.length_b   1.000
_cell.length_c   1.000
_cell.angle_alpha   90.00
_cell.angle_beta   90.00
_cell.angle_gamma   90.00
#
_symmetry.space_group_name_H-M   'P 1'
#
loop_
_entity.id
_entity.type
_entity.pdbx_description
1 polymer ?
#
loop_
_entity_poly.entity_id
_entity_poly.type
_entity_poly.pdbx_seq_one_letter_code
_entity_poly.pdbx_strand_id
1 'polypeptide(L)'
;MKIPEDYIDFLYWFKEKTEKYWNELDYEDENYNESENQQWIGLKEEEIFEIEDKYKISFSYEHREFLKVLHDFDTVEGYENVNHNDIEKEDWPHFMNWKCDAQVKYYLNWPYKLILEDVKKHRYWLKSWGKRPESEIEIENFFNNKYSQAPKLLPIYSHRFVVNVPDQIESPVLSIMGIDTVHYGWSMKDYLLKEFGGSLDIYEEFYDEEYKGLDIRDTKEYDQYRKKMWSLNKKKKIPFWSEVMSQLNSNYPYRYFDEMK
;
A
#
# COMPACT_ATOMS: atom_id res chain seq x y z
N MET A 1 14.87 14.65 13.46
CA MET A 1 15.46 14.77 12.11
C MET A 1 14.35 15.17 11.16
N LYS A 2 14.61 16.03 10.16
CA LYS A 2 13.54 16.62 9.36
C LYS A 2 13.06 15.70 8.22
N ILE A 3 11.76 15.38 8.16
CA ILE A 3 11.10 14.72 7.02
C ILE A 3 11.10 15.71 5.85
N PRO A 4 11.71 15.38 4.69
CA PRO A 4 11.73 16.29 3.54
C PRO A 4 10.31 16.62 3.06
N GLU A 5 10.06 17.87 2.65
CA GLU A 5 8.75 18.27 2.11
C GLU A 5 8.62 17.90 0.63
N ASP A 6 9.68 18.13 -0.17
CA ASP A 6 9.74 17.69 -1.57
C ASP A 6 9.67 16.16 -1.67
N TYR A 7 8.93 15.67 -2.67
CA TYR A 7 8.64 14.24 -2.79
C TYR A 7 9.86 13.44 -3.25
N ILE A 8 10.67 13.97 -4.16
CA ILE A 8 11.86 13.27 -4.65
C ILE A 8 12.92 13.25 -3.55
N ASP A 9 13.14 14.38 -2.88
CA ASP A 9 14.04 14.43 -1.71
C ASP A 9 13.58 13.45 -0.63
N PHE A 10 12.27 13.33 -0.41
CA PHE A 10 11.70 12.35 0.52
C PHE A 10 12.00 10.91 0.11
N LEU A 11 11.89 10.54 -1.17
CA LEU A 11 12.19 9.18 -1.64
C LEU A 11 13.65 8.79 -1.38
N TYR A 12 14.60 9.69 -1.64
CA TYR A 12 16.02 9.43 -1.37
C TYR A 12 16.34 9.41 0.12
N TRP A 13 15.75 10.31 0.90
CA TRP A 13 15.85 10.27 2.36
C TRP A 13 15.30 8.96 2.94
N PHE A 14 14.15 8.51 2.42
CA PHE A 14 13.54 7.25 2.81
C PHE A 14 14.45 6.07 2.49
N LYS A 15 14.97 6.01 1.25
CA LYS A 15 15.94 4.98 0.80
C LYS A 15 17.14 4.90 1.76
N GLU A 16 17.79 6.04 2.02
CA GLU A 16 18.96 6.10 2.90
C GLU A 16 18.62 5.61 4.32
N LYS A 17 17.45 6.02 4.84
CA LYS A 17 17.03 5.66 6.20
C LYS A 17 16.75 4.18 6.38
N THR A 18 15.95 3.61 5.48
CA THR A 18 15.61 2.19 5.57
C THR A 18 16.83 1.31 5.33
N GLU A 19 17.68 1.65 4.34
CA GLU A 19 18.91 0.89 4.08
C GLU A 19 19.88 0.95 5.26
N LYS A 20 20.03 2.13 5.86
CA LYS A 20 20.82 2.28 7.07
C LYS A 20 20.26 1.41 8.21
N TYR A 21 18.96 1.48 8.44
CA TYR A 21 18.28 0.69 9.48
C TYR A 21 18.55 -0.79 9.29
N TRP A 22 18.31 -1.34 8.09
CA TRP A 22 18.56 -2.75 7.79
C TRP A 22 20.03 -3.13 7.98
N ASN A 23 20.98 -2.32 7.51
CA ASN A 23 22.40 -2.60 7.70
C ASN A 23 22.88 -2.55 9.17
N GLU A 24 22.11 -1.90 10.05
CA GLU A 24 22.41 -1.79 11.48
C GLU A 24 21.64 -2.79 12.34
N LEU A 25 20.73 -3.59 11.75
CA LEU A 25 20.02 -4.64 12.47
C LEU A 25 20.97 -5.75 12.94
N ASP A 26 20.77 -6.21 14.17
CA ASP A 26 21.43 -7.39 14.71
C ASP A 26 20.59 -8.63 14.34
N TYR A 27 21.01 -9.31 13.27
CA TYR A 27 20.29 -10.44 12.68
C TYR A 27 20.42 -11.75 13.49
N GLU A 28 21.06 -11.72 14.67
CA GLU A 28 21.10 -12.89 15.58
C GLU A 28 19.77 -13.14 16.34
N ASP A 29 18.77 -12.26 16.21
CA ASP A 29 17.41 -12.48 16.75
C ASP A 29 16.56 -13.30 15.76
N GLU A 30 16.26 -14.56 16.12
CA GLU A 30 15.48 -15.53 15.34
C GLU A 30 14.05 -15.06 14.94
N ASN A 31 13.61 -13.88 15.38
CA ASN A 31 12.31 -13.30 15.04
C ASN A 31 12.29 -12.35 13.83
N TYR A 32 13.46 -11.98 13.25
CA TYR A 32 13.50 -11.07 12.11
C TYR A 32 13.58 -11.81 10.77
N ASN A 33 12.47 -11.79 10.02
CA ASN A 33 12.36 -12.34 8.66
C ASN A 33 12.88 -11.36 7.56
N GLU A 34 13.61 -10.31 7.94
CA GLU A 34 14.19 -9.39 6.95
C GLU A 34 15.58 -9.90 6.56
N SER A 35 15.82 -10.08 5.26
CA SER A 35 17.11 -10.53 4.75
C SER A 35 18.20 -9.50 5.04
N GLU A 36 19.40 -9.97 5.38
CA GLU A 36 20.57 -9.12 5.60
C GLU A 36 20.88 -8.21 4.41
N ASN A 37 21.25 -6.95 4.68
CA ASN A 37 21.79 -5.99 3.70
C ASN A 37 20.86 -5.65 2.52
N GLN A 38 19.54 -5.51 2.75
CA GLN A 38 18.61 -5.06 1.71
C GLN A 38 18.96 -3.67 1.19
N GLN A 39 19.04 -3.53 -0.13
CA GLN A 39 19.18 -2.25 -0.82
C GLN A 39 18.07 -2.06 -1.83
N TRP A 40 17.56 -0.84 -1.96
CA TRP A 40 16.57 -0.50 -2.97
C TRP A 40 17.16 -0.48 -4.37
N ILE A 41 16.49 -1.13 -5.31
CA ILE A 41 16.71 -0.98 -6.74
C ILE A 41 15.59 -0.17 -7.38
N GLY A 42 15.97 0.64 -8.34
CA GLY A 42 15.05 1.47 -9.13
C GLY A 42 14.89 0.95 -10.55
N LEU A 43 13.75 1.26 -11.17
CA LEU A 43 13.52 1.07 -12.59
C LEU A 43 14.03 2.26 -13.41
N LYS A 44 14.51 1.96 -14.61
CA LYS A 44 14.78 2.96 -15.64
C LYS A 44 13.47 3.42 -16.29
N GLU A 45 13.50 4.61 -16.90
CA GLU A 45 12.34 5.19 -17.59
C GLU A 45 11.82 4.26 -18.70
N GLU A 46 12.72 3.59 -19.43
CA GLU A 46 12.36 2.65 -20.49
C GLU A 46 11.67 1.41 -19.94
N GLU A 47 12.13 0.87 -18.80
CA GLU A 47 11.51 -0.28 -18.15
C GLU A 47 10.09 0.06 -17.67
N ILE A 48 9.91 1.25 -17.09
CA ILE A 48 8.57 1.74 -16.69
C ILE A 48 7.65 1.84 -17.91
N PHE A 49 8.13 2.38 -19.03
CA PHE A 49 7.34 2.45 -20.27
C PHE A 49 6.96 1.07 -20.79
N GLU A 50 7.88 0.11 -20.80
CA GLU A 50 7.62 -1.27 -21.22
C GLU A 50 6.57 -1.94 -20.33
N ILE A 51 6.61 -1.71 -19.01
CA ILE A 51 5.60 -2.22 -18.06
C ILE A 51 4.23 -1.62 -18.35
N GLU A 52 4.14 -0.30 -18.53
CA GLU A 52 2.88 0.38 -18.87
C GLU A 52 2.27 -0.16 -20.16
N ASP A 53 3.07 -0.31 -21.22
CA ASP A 53 2.60 -0.86 -22.48
C ASP A 53 2.19 -2.33 -22.34
N LYS A 54 2.98 -3.15 -21.65
CA LYS A 54 2.71 -4.58 -21.49
C LYS A 54 1.40 -4.86 -20.76
N TYR A 55 1.15 -4.14 -19.66
CA TYR A 55 -0.04 -4.37 -18.82
C TYR A 55 -1.21 -3.43 -19.15
N LYS A 56 -1.02 -2.51 -20.12
CA LYS A 56 -2.01 -1.49 -20.50
C LYS A 56 -2.48 -0.69 -19.29
N ILE A 57 -1.51 -0.29 -18.48
CA ILE A 57 -1.68 0.59 -17.33
C ILE A 57 -0.93 1.90 -17.57
N SER A 58 -1.13 2.87 -16.68
CA SER A 58 -0.32 4.09 -16.64
C SER A 58 -0.04 4.42 -15.19
N PHE A 59 1.20 4.74 -14.87
CA PHE A 59 1.61 5.21 -13.56
C PHE A 59 1.41 6.72 -13.48
N SER A 60 0.96 7.22 -12.34
CA SER A 60 1.01 8.66 -12.05
C SER A 60 2.47 9.12 -11.97
N TYR A 61 2.72 10.42 -12.09
CA TYR A 61 4.06 10.99 -11.93
C TYR A 61 4.74 10.54 -10.63
N GLU A 62 4.04 10.65 -9.50
CA GLU A 62 4.55 10.20 -8.19
C GLU A 62 4.92 8.71 -8.18
N HIS A 63 4.09 7.87 -8.80
CA HIS A 63 4.36 6.43 -8.85
C HIS A 63 5.57 6.14 -9.75
N ARG A 64 5.77 6.85 -10.88
CA ARG A 64 7.00 6.72 -11.68
C ARG A 64 8.24 7.11 -10.87
N GLU A 65 8.20 8.24 -10.17
CA GLU A 65 9.34 8.68 -9.33
C GLU A 65 9.61 7.69 -8.19
N PHE A 66 8.57 7.14 -7.56
CA PHE A 66 8.71 6.04 -6.61
C PHE A 66 9.43 4.83 -7.23
N LEU A 67 8.98 4.35 -8.40
CA LEU A 67 9.57 3.19 -9.06
C LEU A 67 11.04 3.42 -9.47
N LYS A 68 11.45 4.66 -9.76
CA LYS A 68 12.85 4.98 -10.07
C LYS A 68 13.78 4.86 -8.88
N VAL A 69 13.25 4.88 -7.66
CA VAL A 69 14.06 4.92 -6.43
C VAL A 69 13.85 3.68 -5.56
N LEU A 70 12.61 3.19 -5.44
CA LEU A 70 12.14 2.22 -4.44
C LEU A 70 11.31 1.08 -5.07
N HIS A 71 11.66 0.61 -6.27
CA HIS A 71 10.86 -0.38 -6.99
C HIS A 71 10.81 -1.73 -6.29
N ASP A 72 11.98 -2.27 -5.93
CA ASP A 72 12.13 -3.56 -5.25
C ASP A 72 13.49 -3.60 -4.52
N PHE A 73 13.83 -4.73 -3.92
CA PHE A 73 15.13 -4.95 -3.28
C PHE A 73 16.14 -5.66 -4.18
N ASP A 74 17.42 -5.33 -3.97
CA ASP A 74 18.57 -6.12 -4.39
C ASP A 74 18.66 -7.36 -3.49
N THR A 75 17.82 -8.36 -3.74
CA THR A 75 17.87 -9.60 -2.96
C THR A 75 19.15 -10.37 -3.29
N VAL A 76 19.98 -10.57 -2.27
CA VAL A 76 21.23 -11.35 -2.30
C VAL A 76 21.02 -12.70 -3.01
N GLU A 77 21.93 -13.03 -3.94
CA GLU A 77 22.08 -14.29 -4.69
C GLU A 77 21.08 -15.41 -4.34
N GLY A 78 20.06 -15.59 -5.19
CA GLY A 78 19.12 -16.70 -5.10
C GLY A 78 17.84 -16.44 -5.86
N TYR A 79 17.31 -15.22 -5.81
CA TYR A 79 16.10 -14.83 -6.54
C TYR A 79 16.34 -14.60 -8.04
N GLU A 80 17.55 -14.17 -8.45
CA GLU A 80 17.87 -13.91 -9.87
C GLU A 80 17.81 -15.16 -10.76
N ASN A 81 18.04 -16.35 -10.18
CA ASN A 81 18.06 -17.63 -10.89
C ASN A 81 16.78 -18.46 -10.64
N VAL A 82 15.82 -17.93 -9.90
CA VAL A 82 14.56 -18.61 -9.63
C VAL A 82 13.57 -18.20 -10.71
N ASN A 83 13.04 -19.19 -11.43
CA ASN A 83 11.86 -18.97 -12.25
C ASN A 83 10.73 -18.56 -11.29
N HIS A 84 10.41 -17.27 -11.22
CA HIS A 84 9.38 -16.77 -10.29
C HIS A 84 7.97 -17.33 -10.57
N ASN A 85 7.77 -18.04 -11.69
CA ASN A 85 6.55 -18.82 -11.93
C ASN A 85 6.45 -20.08 -11.05
N ASP A 86 7.57 -20.52 -10.45
CA ASP A 86 7.68 -21.72 -9.62
C ASP A 86 7.73 -21.41 -8.11
N ILE A 87 7.70 -20.12 -7.71
CA ILE A 87 7.63 -19.72 -6.30
C ILE A 87 6.18 -19.85 -5.82
N GLU A 88 5.97 -20.52 -4.69
CA GLU A 88 4.66 -20.55 -4.04
C GLU A 88 4.27 -19.14 -3.61
N LYS A 89 3.01 -18.76 -3.82
CA LYS A 89 2.55 -17.36 -3.62
C LYS A 89 2.78 -16.84 -2.20
N GLU A 90 2.87 -17.75 -1.23
CA GLU A 90 3.07 -17.47 0.19
C GLU A 90 4.52 -17.03 0.48
N ASP A 91 5.46 -17.35 -0.42
CA ASP A 91 6.90 -17.04 -0.28
C ASP A 91 7.32 -15.78 -1.04
N TRP A 92 6.40 -15.10 -1.73
CA TRP A 92 6.76 -13.89 -2.47
C TRP A 92 7.19 -12.76 -1.52
N PRO A 93 8.23 -11.99 -1.90
CA PRO A 93 8.59 -10.80 -1.17
C PRO A 93 7.37 -9.88 -1.09
N HIS A 94 7.26 -9.19 0.04
CA HIS A 94 6.14 -8.28 0.23
C HIS A 94 6.21 -7.09 -0.75
N PHE A 95 7.39 -6.68 -1.20
CA PHE A 95 7.51 -5.66 -2.26
C PHE A 95 7.12 -6.18 -3.65
N MET A 96 6.55 -5.27 -4.44
CA MET A 96 6.05 -5.58 -5.77
C MET A 96 7.17 -5.49 -6.81
N ASN A 97 7.67 -6.65 -7.24
CA ASN A 97 8.61 -6.72 -8.35
C ASN A 97 7.88 -6.65 -9.70
N TRP A 98 7.77 -5.45 -10.25
CA TRP A 98 7.24 -5.22 -11.61
C TRP A 98 7.98 -5.91 -12.77
N LYS A 99 9.16 -6.51 -12.54
CA LYS A 99 9.83 -7.37 -13.53
C LYS A 99 9.38 -8.85 -13.44
N CYS A 100 8.65 -9.22 -12.39
CA CYS A 100 8.10 -10.56 -12.20
C CYS A 100 6.67 -10.68 -12.76
N ASP A 101 6.53 -11.26 -13.95
CA ASP A 101 5.23 -11.38 -14.63
C ASP A 101 4.14 -12.08 -13.82
N ALA A 102 4.51 -13.14 -13.10
CA ALA A 102 3.58 -13.91 -12.29
C ALA A 102 3.02 -13.06 -11.15
N GLN A 103 3.91 -12.34 -10.44
CA GLN A 103 3.55 -11.45 -9.33
C GLN A 103 2.67 -10.30 -9.83
N VAL A 104 3.04 -9.66 -10.94
CA VAL A 104 2.28 -8.54 -11.50
C VAL A 104 0.86 -8.98 -11.86
N LYS A 105 0.72 -10.08 -12.61
CA LYS A 105 -0.60 -10.59 -13.02
C LYS A 105 -1.46 -10.98 -11.83
N TYR A 106 -0.84 -11.58 -10.81
CA TYR A 106 -1.54 -11.98 -9.60
C TYR A 106 -2.09 -10.78 -8.84
N TYR A 107 -1.24 -9.80 -8.51
CA TYR A 107 -1.67 -8.65 -7.72
C TYR A 107 -2.55 -7.68 -8.50
N LEU A 108 -2.36 -7.51 -9.82
CA LEU A 108 -3.32 -6.74 -10.64
C LEU A 108 -4.73 -7.35 -10.62
N ASN A 109 -4.85 -8.67 -10.49
CA ASN A 109 -6.13 -9.37 -10.40
C ASN A 109 -6.63 -9.56 -8.95
N TRP A 110 -5.79 -9.31 -7.94
CA TRP A 110 -6.09 -9.58 -6.53
C TRP A 110 -7.34 -8.85 -6.03
N PRO A 111 -7.47 -7.50 -6.18
CA PRO A 111 -8.65 -6.79 -5.69
C PRO A 111 -9.94 -7.28 -6.34
N TYR A 112 -9.91 -7.50 -7.66
CA TYR A 112 -11.05 -8.02 -8.42
C TYR A 112 -11.48 -9.38 -7.88
N LYS A 113 -10.54 -10.32 -7.76
CA LYS A 113 -10.83 -11.69 -7.33
C LYS A 113 -11.45 -11.71 -5.93
N LEU A 114 -10.82 -11.06 -4.95
CA LEU A 114 -11.29 -11.12 -3.56
C LEU A 114 -12.66 -10.44 -3.39
N ILE A 115 -12.86 -9.26 -3.98
CA ILE A 115 -14.13 -8.54 -3.85
C ILE A 115 -15.25 -9.29 -4.60
N LEU A 116 -14.97 -9.84 -5.79
CA LEU A 116 -15.97 -10.66 -6.49
C LEU A 116 -16.36 -11.89 -5.67
N GLU A 117 -15.42 -12.55 -5.00
CA GLU A 117 -15.73 -13.67 -4.12
C GLU A 117 -16.66 -13.27 -2.97
N ASP A 118 -16.41 -12.13 -2.31
CA ASP A 118 -17.28 -11.63 -1.24
C ASP A 118 -18.67 -11.20 -1.75
N VAL A 119 -18.70 -10.58 -2.93
CA VAL A 119 -19.95 -10.27 -3.65
C VAL A 119 -20.71 -11.56 -3.92
N LYS A 120 -20.08 -12.63 -4.42
CA LYS A 120 -20.75 -13.90 -4.75
C LYS A 120 -21.24 -14.63 -3.50
N LYS A 121 -20.47 -14.65 -2.41
CA LYS A 121 -20.78 -15.32 -1.14
C LYS A 121 -21.82 -14.59 -0.27
N HIS A 122 -22.58 -13.63 -0.82
CA HIS A 122 -23.59 -12.82 -0.10
C HIS A 122 -23.04 -12.03 1.10
N ARG A 123 -21.73 -11.81 1.18
CA ARG A 123 -21.10 -11.05 2.26
C ARG A 123 -21.21 -9.54 2.03
N TYR A 124 -21.44 -9.14 0.77
CA TYR A 124 -21.36 -7.75 0.37
C TYR A 124 -22.26 -7.44 -0.83
N TRP A 125 -23.05 -6.39 -0.68
CA TRP A 125 -23.85 -5.78 -1.73
C TRP A 125 -24.23 -4.35 -1.30
N LEU A 126 -23.77 -3.34 -2.03
CA LEU A 126 -24.05 -1.95 -1.64
C LEU A 126 -25.53 -1.60 -1.81
N LYS A 127 -26.08 -0.79 -0.89
CA LYS A 127 -27.43 -0.25 -1.05
C LYS A 127 -27.58 0.57 -2.33
N SER A 128 -26.52 1.28 -2.72
CA SER A 128 -26.44 2.05 -3.97
C SER A 128 -26.52 1.17 -5.23
N TRP A 129 -26.27 -0.14 -5.12
CA TRP A 129 -26.36 -1.10 -6.24
C TRP A 129 -27.78 -1.62 -6.46
N GLY A 130 -28.74 -1.27 -5.60
CA GLY A 130 -30.13 -1.69 -5.73
C GLY A 130 -30.36 -3.13 -5.26
N LYS A 131 -31.40 -3.79 -5.79
CA LYS A 131 -31.73 -5.17 -5.42
C LYS A 131 -30.67 -6.12 -5.98
N ARG A 132 -30.11 -6.97 -5.11
CA ARG A 132 -29.20 -8.04 -5.51
C ARG A 132 -29.94 -9.05 -6.42
N PRO A 133 -29.38 -9.40 -7.58
CA PRO A 133 -29.91 -10.48 -8.42
C PRO A 133 -29.84 -11.85 -7.72
N GLU A 134 -30.66 -12.81 -8.15
CA GLU A 134 -30.62 -14.19 -7.65
C GLU A 134 -29.61 -15.05 -8.42
N SER A 135 -29.36 -14.72 -9.69
CA SER A 135 -28.41 -15.43 -10.54
C SER A 135 -26.97 -14.98 -10.29
N GLU A 136 -26.09 -15.94 -10.03
CA GLU A 136 -24.65 -15.69 -9.86
C GLU A 136 -24.02 -15.04 -11.11
N ILE A 137 -24.48 -15.43 -12.30
CA ILE A 137 -24.02 -14.84 -13.57
C ILE A 137 -24.43 -13.37 -13.67
N GLU A 138 -25.64 -13.02 -13.23
CA GLU A 138 -26.10 -11.62 -13.23
C GLU A 138 -25.34 -10.79 -12.20
N ILE A 139 -25.05 -11.35 -11.03
CA ILE A 139 -24.21 -10.74 -10.01
C ILE A 139 -22.81 -10.44 -10.55
N GLU A 140 -22.18 -11.42 -11.20
CA GLU A 140 -20.84 -11.28 -11.77
C GLU A 140 -20.81 -10.25 -12.90
N ASN A 141 -21.76 -10.31 -13.83
CA ASN A 141 -21.88 -9.31 -14.90
C ASN A 141 -22.08 -7.89 -14.35
N PHE A 142 -22.91 -7.73 -13.32
CA PHE A 142 -23.11 -6.45 -12.66
C PHE A 142 -21.81 -5.96 -12.02
N PHE A 143 -21.11 -6.82 -11.27
CA PHE A 143 -19.86 -6.47 -10.62
C PHE A 143 -18.79 -6.11 -11.64
N ASN A 144 -18.65 -6.87 -12.73
CA ASN A 144 -17.67 -6.61 -13.79
C ASN A 144 -17.88 -5.24 -14.43
N ASN A 145 -19.14 -4.86 -14.67
CA ASN A 145 -19.48 -3.54 -15.18
C ASN A 145 -19.14 -2.42 -14.18
N LYS A 146 -19.36 -2.64 -12.89
CA LYS A 146 -19.02 -1.66 -11.84
C LYS A 146 -17.50 -1.53 -11.65
N TYR A 147 -16.80 -2.65 -11.54
CA TYR A 147 -15.36 -2.70 -11.32
C TYR A 147 -14.58 -2.09 -12.51
N SER A 148 -15.05 -2.27 -13.75
CA SER A 148 -14.40 -1.68 -14.93
C SER A 148 -14.44 -0.15 -14.96
N GLN A 149 -15.38 0.47 -14.24
CA GLN A 149 -15.51 1.92 -14.08
C GLN A 149 -14.70 2.47 -12.89
N ALA A 150 -14.15 1.59 -12.04
CA ALA A 150 -13.35 2.00 -10.89
C ALA A 150 -11.98 2.53 -11.33
N PRO A 151 -11.40 3.50 -10.59
CA PRO A 151 -9.99 3.84 -10.73
C PRO A 151 -9.13 2.58 -10.60
N LYS A 152 -8.09 2.47 -11.44
CA LYS A 152 -7.21 1.29 -11.44
C LYS A 152 -6.44 1.21 -10.13
N LEU A 153 -6.19 -0.01 -9.67
CA LEU A 153 -5.40 -0.29 -8.48
C LEU A 153 -4.06 -0.84 -8.92
N LEU A 154 -2.98 -0.18 -8.52
CA LEU A 154 -1.62 -0.57 -8.89
C LEU A 154 -0.90 -1.08 -7.63
N PRO A 155 -0.44 -2.34 -7.61
CA PRO A 155 0.20 -2.91 -6.43
C PRO A 155 1.55 -2.24 -6.16
N ILE A 156 1.87 -2.10 -4.87
CA ILE A 156 3.16 -1.56 -4.41
C ILE A 156 3.81 -2.43 -3.34
N TYR A 157 3.02 -3.02 -2.45
CA TYR A 157 3.51 -3.81 -1.33
C TYR A 157 2.43 -4.74 -0.80
N SER A 158 2.56 -6.06 -0.96
CA SER A 158 1.61 -7.06 -0.49
C SER A 158 0.19 -6.70 -0.92
N HIS A 159 -0.72 -6.51 0.04
CA HIS A 159 -2.11 -6.13 -0.17
C HIS A 159 -2.33 -4.60 -0.23
N ARG A 160 -1.27 -3.80 -0.47
CA ARG A 160 -1.31 -2.34 -0.65
C ARG A 160 -1.36 -1.96 -2.13
N PHE A 161 -2.28 -1.07 -2.46
CA PHE A 161 -2.52 -0.63 -3.83
C PHE A 161 -2.65 0.89 -3.91
N VAL A 162 -1.91 1.50 -4.82
CA VAL A 162 -2.09 2.90 -5.22
C VAL A 162 -3.36 3.00 -6.06
N VAL A 163 -4.25 3.90 -5.68
CA VAL A 163 -5.42 4.25 -6.50
C VAL A 163 -4.96 5.17 -7.60
N ASN A 164 -4.92 4.66 -8.82
CA ASN A 164 -4.55 5.43 -9.99
C ASN A 164 -5.75 6.23 -10.50
N VAL A 165 -5.79 7.50 -10.09
CA VAL A 165 -6.74 8.49 -10.59
C VAL A 165 -5.98 9.41 -11.55
N PRO A 166 -6.39 9.50 -12.83
CA PRO A 166 -5.77 10.42 -13.78
C PRO A 166 -5.74 11.85 -13.24
N ASP A 167 -4.61 12.53 -13.46
CA ASP A 167 -4.39 13.95 -13.11
C ASP A 167 -4.46 14.29 -11.60
N GLN A 168 -4.52 13.28 -10.73
CA GLN A 168 -4.50 13.48 -9.29
C GLN A 168 -3.07 13.64 -8.77
N ILE A 169 -2.83 14.78 -8.10
CA ILE A 169 -1.66 15.00 -7.24
C ILE A 169 -1.96 14.32 -5.90
N GLU A 170 -1.05 13.48 -5.40
CA GLU A 170 -1.21 12.59 -4.25
C GLU A 170 -2.25 11.47 -4.43
N SER A 171 -1.79 10.34 -4.97
CA SER A 171 -2.62 9.13 -5.09
C SER A 171 -2.75 8.41 -3.73
N PRO A 172 -3.97 8.11 -3.25
CA PRO A 172 -4.15 7.41 -2.01
C PRO A 172 -3.75 5.94 -2.15
N VAL A 173 -3.36 5.34 -1.04
CA VAL A 173 -3.03 3.92 -0.93
C VAL A 173 -4.14 3.23 -0.14
N LEU A 174 -4.65 2.14 -0.70
CA LEU A 174 -5.61 1.25 -0.05
C LEU A 174 -4.91 -0.02 0.40
N SER A 175 -5.36 -0.57 1.52
CA SER A 175 -5.11 -1.95 1.91
C SER A 175 -6.34 -2.77 1.54
N ILE A 176 -6.18 -3.83 0.74
CA ILE A 176 -7.31 -4.57 0.14
C ILE A 176 -7.23 -6.06 0.48
N MET A 177 -8.12 -6.49 1.38
CA MET A 177 -8.38 -7.89 1.70
C MET A 177 -9.86 -8.22 1.41
N GLY A 178 -10.23 -8.18 0.13
CA GLY A 178 -11.63 -8.31 -0.28
C GLY A 178 -12.45 -7.11 0.20
N ILE A 179 -13.60 -7.36 0.82
CA ILE A 179 -14.45 -6.26 1.34
C ILE A 179 -13.83 -5.60 2.56
N ASP A 180 -12.90 -6.26 3.26
CA ASP A 180 -12.04 -5.67 4.29
C ASP A 180 -10.97 -4.80 3.64
N THR A 181 -11.45 -3.76 2.96
CA THR A 181 -10.65 -2.75 2.31
C THR A 181 -10.67 -1.49 3.18
N VAL A 182 -9.49 -0.96 3.46
CA VAL A 182 -9.32 0.27 4.24
C VAL A 182 -8.44 1.28 3.51
N HIS A 183 -8.68 2.55 3.79
CA HIS A 183 -7.74 3.61 3.47
C HIS A 183 -6.48 3.41 4.32
N TYR A 184 -5.32 3.38 3.68
CA TYR A 184 -4.06 3.15 4.37
C TYR A 184 -3.20 4.43 4.46
N GLY A 185 -3.13 5.21 3.37
CA GLY A 185 -2.42 6.49 3.31
C GLY A 185 -3.02 7.42 2.25
N TRP A 186 -2.98 8.73 2.47
CA TRP A 186 -3.55 9.73 1.54
C TRP A 186 -2.64 10.07 0.36
N SER A 187 -1.37 9.70 0.46
CA SER A 187 -0.36 9.79 -0.59
C SER A 187 0.59 8.60 -0.45
N MET A 188 1.44 8.37 -1.46
CA MET A 188 2.51 7.36 -1.33
C MET A 188 3.49 7.71 -0.20
N LYS A 189 3.75 9.01 0.03
CA LYS A 189 4.56 9.48 1.16
C LYS A 189 3.94 9.14 2.52
N ASP A 190 2.64 9.40 2.69
CA ASP A 190 1.90 9.08 3.90
C ASP A 190 1.88 7.56 4.17
N TYR A 191 1.70 6.76 3.11
CA TYR A 191 1.83 5.31 3.16
C TYR A 191 3.22 4.87 3.63
N LEU A 192 4.29 5.37 3.01
CA LEU A 192 5.66 4.96 3.33
C LEU A 192 6.05 5.30 4.77
N LEU A 193 5.69 6.50 5.25
CA LEU A 193 5.92 6.89 6.65
C LEU A 193 5.17 5.98 7.62
N LYS A 194 3.95 5.55 7.27
CA LYS A 194 3.14 4.66 8.11
C LYS A 194 3.63 3.22 8.11
N GLU A 195 3.93 2.67 6.93
CA GLU A 195 4.33 1.26 6.77
C GLU A 195 5.75 1.02 7.33
N PHE A 196 6.68 1.97 7.16
CA PHE A 196 8.09 1.81 7.54
C PHE A 196 8.50 2.67 8.72
N GLY A 197 7.57 3.22 9.50
CA GLY A 197 7.91 4.18 10.55
C GLY A 197 8.92 3.68 11.58
N GLY A 198 8.95 2.37 11.84
CA GLY A 198 9.95 1.71 12.71
C GLY A 198 11.40 1.85 12.21
N SER A 199 11.60 1.96 10.89
CA SER A 199 12.90 2.06 10.23
C SER A 199 13.33 3.51 9.95
N LEU A 200 12.51 4.50 10.32
CA LEU A 200 12.70 5.90 9.90
C LEU A 200 13.07 6.86 11.04
N ASP A 201 13.24 6.36 12.27
CA ASP A 201 13.44 7.16 13.49
C ASP A 201 12.36 8.24 13.68
N ILE A 202 11.13 7.99 13.22
CA ILE A 202 10.01 8.93 13.34
C ILE A 202 9.15 8.69 14.59
N TYR A 203 9.50 7.68 15.38
CA TYR A 203 8.91 7.34 16.66
C TYR A 203 9.90 7.54 17.81
N GLU A 204 9.38 7.81 19.00
CA GLU A 204 10.13 7.93 20.25
C GLU A 204 9.58 6.94 21.27
N GLU A 205 10.46 6.19 21.92
CA GLU A 205 10.11 5.40 23.08
C GLU A 205 9.94 6.31 24.31
N PHE A 206 8.92 6.04 25.10
CA PHE A 206 8.72 6.66 26.40
C PHE A 206 8.18 5.64 27.39
N TYR A 207 8.42 5.86 28.68
CA TYR A 207 7.82 5.03 29.72
C TYR A 207 6.42 5.56 30.05
N ASP A 208 5.41 4.73 29.81
CA ASP A 208 4.04 5.03 30.19
C ASP A 208 3.80 4.59 31.66
N GLU A 209 3.52 5.56 32.54
CA GLU A 209 3.30 5.30 33.96
C GLU A 209 1.98 4.56 34.25
N GLU A 210 0.96 4.71 33.38
CA GLU A 210 -0.35 4.06 33.51
C GLU A 210 -0.24 2.58 33.16
N TYR A 211 0.44 2.26 32.06
CA TYR A 211 0.65 0.89 31.60
C TYR A 211 1.89 0.23 32.20
N LYS A 212 2.72 0.98 32.94
CA LYS A 212 3.99 0.54 33.55
C LYS A 212 4.92 -0.15 32.54
N GLY A 213 5.00 0.38 31.33
CA GLY A 213 5.73 -0.23 30.22
C GLY A 213 6.34 0.81 29.29
N LEU A 214 7.21 0.35 28.39
CA LEU A 214 7.64 1.17 27.26
C LEU A 214 6.50 1.25 26.25
N ASP A 215 6.22 2.46 25.81
CA ASP A 215 5.27 2.76 24.74
C ASP A 215 5.96 3.65 23.69
N ILE A 216 5.36 3.74 22.52
CA ILE A 216 5.92 4.40 21.35
C ILE A 216 4.99 5.53 20.94
N ARG A 217 5.55 6.73 20.76
CA ARG A 217 4.79 7.89 20.25
C ARG A 217 5.45 8.49 19.02
N ASP A 218 4.66 9.23 18.26
CA ASP A 218 5.18 10.04 17.16
C ASP A 218 6.21 11.05 17.70
N THR A 219 7.33 11.21 16.97
CA THR A 219 8.18 12.39 17.15
C THR A 219 7.33 13.65 16.94
N LYS A 220 7.71 14.75 17.60
CA LYS A 220 7.01 16.05 17.45
C LYS A 220 6.82 16.44 15.99
N GLU A 221 7.77 16.11 15.14
CA GLU A 221 7.73 16.41 13.72
C GLU A 221 6.74 15.53 12.95
N TYR A 222 6.76 14.23 13.17
CA TYR A 222 5.83 13.32 12.52
C TYR A 222 4.39 13.58 12.96
N ASP A 223 4.16 13.91 14.24
CA ASP A 223 2.87 14.36 14.76
C ASP A 223 2.35 15.61 14.02
N GLN A 224 3.21 16.60 13.80
CA GLN A 224 2.87 17.81 13.03
C GLN A 224 2.50 17.48 11.57
N TYR A 225 3.27 16.59 10.93
CA TYR A 225 2.97 16.11 9.57
C TYR A 225 1.60 15.41 9.53
N ARG A 226 1.35 14.46 10.45
CA ARG A 226 0.08 13.71 10.52
C ARG A 226 -1.12 14.64 10.74
N LYS A 227 -1.00 15.62 11.64
CA LYS A 227 -2.06 16.62 11.89
C LYS A 227 -2.33 17.50 10.67
N LYS A 228 -1.29 17.92 9.94
CA LYS A 228 -1.40 18.64 8.66
C LYS A 228 -2.15 17.79 7.63
N MET A 229 -1.73 16.54 7.44
CA MET A 229 -2.36 15.61 6.48
C MET A 229 -3.80 15.28 6.84
N TRP A 230 -4.13 15.09 8.12
CA TRP A 230 -5.52 14.94 8.55
C TRP A 230 -6.38 16.13 8.13
N SER A 231 -5.91 17.34 8.44
CA SER A 231 -6.66 18.57 8.18
C SER A 231 -6.95 18.77 6.68
N LEU A 232 -5.96 18.47 5.83
CA LEU A 232 -6.07 18.54 4.38
C LEU A 232 -7.02 17.48 3.81
N ASN A 233 -7.03 16.27 4.39
CA ASN A 233 -7.67 15.12 3.79
C ASN A 233 -9.00 14.72 4.43
N LYS A 234 -9.41 15.31 5.57
CA LYS A 234 -10.65 14.96 6.29
C LYS A 234 -11.95 14.98 5.45
N LYS A 235 -11.96 15.70 4.33
CA LYS A 235 -13.10 15.78 3.40
C LYS A 235 -12.86 15.05 2.07
N LYS A 236 -11.64 14.59 1.80
CA LYS A 236 -11.33 13.87 0.57
C LYS A 236 -12.12 12.56 0.56
N LYS A 237 -12.54 12.15 -0.63
CA LYS A 237 -13.16 10.85 -0.89
C LYS A 237 -12.36 10.18 -1.99
N ILE A 238 -12.39 8.85 -2.00
CA ILE A 238 -11.79 8.04 -3.05
C ILE A 238 -12.97 7.53 -3.89
N PRO A 239 -13.26 8.12 -5.06
CA PRO A 239 -14.42 7.74 -5.87
C PRO A 239 -14.45 6.23 -6.11
N PHE A 240 -15.66 5.64 -6.14
CA PHE A 240 -15.92 4.20 -6.16
C PHE A 240 -15.48 3.46 -4.89
N TRP A 241 -14.21 3.55 -4.52
CA TRP A 241 -13.62 2.81 -3.40
C TRP A 241 -14.17 3.24 -2.04
N SER A 242 -14.57 4.49 -1.87
CA SER A 242 -15.23 4.97 -0.65
C SER A 242 -16.55 4.24 -0.37
N GLU A 243 -17.29 3.81 -1.39
CA GLU A 243 -18.49 3.01 -1.16
C GLU A 243 -18.12 1.60 -0.68
N VAL A 244 -17.07 1.01 -1.27
CA VAL A 244 -16.52 -0.30 -0.85
C VAL A 244 -16.11 -0.29 0.62
N MET A 245 -15.36 0.73 1.04
CA MET A 245 -14.94 0.90 2.42
C MET A 245 -16.11 1.21 3.39
N SER A 246 -17.21 1.80 2.91
CA SER A 246 -18.26 2.34 3.77
C SER A 246 -19.12 1.29 4.50
N GLN A 247 -19.17 0.03 4.03
CA GLN A 247 -19.97 -1.00 4.70
C GLN A 247 -19.35 -1.53 6.00
N LEU A 248 -18.03 -1.45 6.15
CA LEU A 248 -17.34 -1.87 7.38
C LEU A 248 -17.11 -0.69 8.34
N ASN A 249 -16.98 0.52 7.80
CA ASN A 249 -16.84 1.76 8.57
C ASN A 249 -18.07 2.14 9.43
N SER A 250 -19.20 1.42 9.34
CA SER A 250 -20.31 1.62 10.28
C SER A 250 -19.97 1.13 11.70
N ASN A 251 -18.97 0.26 11.87
CA ASN A 251 -18.50 -0.21 13.18
C ASN A 251 -17.18 0.43 13.64
N TYR A 252 -16.35 0.89 12.70
CA TYR A 252 -15.09 1.59 12.99
C TYR A 252 -14.92 2.77 12.04
N PRO A 253 -15.57 3.93 12.31
CA PRO A 253 -15.13 5.16 11.66
C PRO A 253 -13.65 5.35 11.99
N TYR A 254 -12.84 5.67 10.99
CA TYR A 254 -11.43 6.01 11.15
C TYR A 254 -11.32 7.15 12.17
N ARG A 255 -11.09 6.78 13.44
CA ARG A 255 -10.81 7.69 14.54
C ARG A 255 -9.32 7.84 14.61
N TYR A 256 -8.82 9.06 14.65
CA TYR A 256 -7.46 9.27 15.12
C TYR A 256 -7.36 8.69 16.54
N PHE A 257 -6.23 8.12 16.93
CA PHE A 257 -6.01 7.74 18.34
C PHE A 257 -6.30 8.93 19.28
N ASP A 258 -6.13 10.17 18.81
CA ASP A 258 -6.53 11.40 19.52
C ASP A 258 -8.05 11.60 19.73
N GLU A 259 -8.91 10.88 19.00
CA GLU A 259 -10.37 10.88 19.16
C GLU A 259 -10.86 9.76 20.10
N MET A 260 -9.95 9.00 20.71
CA MET A 260 -10.24 7.99 21.75
C MET A 260 -9.92 8.49 23.17
N LYS A 261 -10.30 9.74 23.47
CA LYS A 261 -10.34 10.25 24.86
C LYS A 261 -11.73 10.14 25.47
#